data_AF-A0A9E4BN29-F1
#
_entry.id   AF-A0A9E4BN29-F1
#
_cell.length_a   1.000
_cell.length_b   1.000
_cell.length_c   1.000
_cell.angle_alpha   90.00
_cell.angle_beta   90.00
_cell.angle_gamma   90.00
#
_symmetry.space_group_name_H-M   'P 1'
#
loop_
_entity.id
_entity.type
_entity.pdbx_description
1 polymer ?
#
loop_
_entity_poly.entity_id
_entity_poly.type
_entity_poly.pdbx_seq_one_letter_code
_entity_poly.pdbx_strand_id
1 'polypeptide(L)'
;GGSLYPAPMYANIDLGFRLRQENDTGYDPPEELIYNAEIGYSLTDKFLLALKLEGIHGDDRRITNIAPTVLIGLNQNLSLETSMRMAVSGRKSFAGNMWAIGISYQK
;
A
#
# COMPACT_ATOMS: atom_id res chain seq x y z
N GLY A 1 10.69 -10.32 -5.40
CA GLY A 1 10.73 -10.48 -3.94
C GLY A 1 11.21 -11.89 -3.60
N GLY A 2 12.14 -12.01 -2.66
CA GLY A 2 12.63 -13.31 -2.18
C GLY A 2 11.82 -13.78 -0.97
N SER A 3 11.52 -15.08 -0.90
CA SER A 3 10.92 -15.73 0.27
C SER A 3 11.94 -15.80 1.41
N LEU A 4 11.59 -15.32 2.61
CA LEU A 4 12.46 -15.36 3.80
C LEU A 4 12.29 -16.69 4.54
N TYR A 5 12.70 -17.78 3.91
CA TYR A 5 12.68 -19.11 4.54
C TYR A 5 13.62 -19.13 5.76
N PRO A 6 13.24 -19.73 6.92
CA PRO A 6 12.14 -20.67 7.16
C PRO A 6 10.84 -20.06 7.71
N ALA A 7 10.75 -18.73 7.82
CA ALA A 7 9.49 -18.10 8.23
C ALA A 7 8.57 -17.94 6.99
N PRO A 8 7.25 -18.20 7.10
CA PRO A 8 6.29 -17.91 6.04
C PRO A 8 6.07 -16.40 5.90
N MET A 9 7.15 -15.67 5.65
CA MET A 9 7.22 -14.22 5.53
C MET A 9 7.62 -13.85 4.11
N TYR A 10 7.04 -12.76 3.62
CA TYR A 10 7.48 -12.10 2.40
C TYR A 10 7.72 -10.63 2.69
N ALA A 11 8.57 -10.03 1.87
CA ALA A 11 8.77 -8.60 1.83
C ALA A 11 8.72 -8.14 0.37
N ASN A 12 8.09 -7.01 0.13
CA ASN A 12 8.10 -6.30 -1.12
C ASN A 12 8.54 -4.85 -0.92
N ILE A 13 9.25 -4.30 -1.90
CA ILE A 13 9.58 -2.89 -1.97
C ILE A 13 9.37 -2.47 -3.42
N ASP A 14 8.46 -1.53 -3.64
CA ASP A 14 8.17 -0.93 -4.93
C ASP A 14 8.58 0.55 -4.89
N LEU A 15 9.29 0.99 -5.93
CA LEU A 15 9.62 2.38 -6.16
C LEU A 15 9.07 2.77 -7.52
N GLY A 16 8.38 3.90 -7.59
CA GLY A 16 7.78 4.43 -8.80
C GLY A 16 8.04 5.91 -8.90
N PHE A 17 8.18 6.41 -10.12
CA PHE A 17 8.31 7.83 -10.39
C PHE A 17 7.17 8.25 -11.31
N ARG A 18 6.43 9.29 -10.94
CA ARG A 18 5.30 9.80 -11.72
C ARG A 18 5.66 11.17 -12.29
N LEU A 19 5.86 11.16 -13.61
CA LEU A 19 5.90 12.35 -14.45
C LEU A 19 4.48 12.71 -14.87
N ARG A 20 4.11 13.99 -14.80
CA ARG A 20 2.84 14.49 -15.33
C ARG A 20 3.12 15.49 -16.43
N GLN A 21 2.34 15.40 -17.50
CA GLN A 21 2.43 16.35 -18.59
C GLN A 21 1.72 17.65 -18.18
N GLU A 22 2.33 18.77 -18.54
CA GLU A 22 1.77 20.10 -18.33
C GLU A 22 0.37 20.18 -18.97
N ASN A 23 -0.56 20.84 -18.27
CA ASN A 23 -1.94 20.97 -18.71
C ASN A 23 -2.17 22.37 -19.30
N ASP A 24 -3.08 22.51 -20.27
CA ASP A 24 -3.38 23.77 -20.99
C ASP A 24 -3.86 24.92 -20.08
N THR A 25 -4.10 24.64 -18.79
CA THR A 25 -4.43 25.62 -17.74
C THR A 25 -3.20 26.35 -17.17
N GLY A 26 -1.98 26.03 -17.62
CA GLY A 26 -0.73 26.64 -17.12
C GLY A 26 -0.33 26.21 -15.69
N TYR A 27 -0.88 25.09 -15.23
CA TYR A 27 -0.51 24.47 -13.97
C TYR A 27 0.43 23.30 -14.27
N ASP A 28 1.70 23.45 -13.90
CA ASP A 28 2.70 22.39 -13.99
C ASP A 28 2.64 21.52 -12.71
N PRO A 29 2.10 20.29 -12.79
CA PRO A 29 2.00 19.43 -11.63
C PRO A 29 3.40 18.95 -11.24
N PRO A 30 3.81 19.08 -9.96
CA PRO A 30 5.13 18.66 -9.54
C PRO A 30 5.33 17.15 -9.73
N GLU A 31 6.56 16.76 -10.02
CA GLU A 31 6.98 15.36 -10.09
C GLU A 31 6.76 14.67 -8.73
N GLU A 32 6.34 13.41 -8.76
CA GLU A 32 6.06 12.64 -7.54
C GLU A 32 6.87 11.34 -7.52
N LEU A 33 7.72 11.17 -6.51
CA LEU A 33 8.27 9.87 -6.14
C LEU A 33 7.24 9.11 -5.31
N ILE A 34 6.95 7.88 -5.70
CA ILE A 34 6.03 6.98 -5.01
C ILE A 34 6.86 5.81 -4.50
N TYR A 35 6.69 5.47 -3.23
CA TYR A 35 7.32 4.30 -2.65
C TYR A 35 6.28 3.47 -1.91
N ASN A 36 6.46 2.16 -1.96
CA ASN A 36 5.71 1.19 -1.18
C ASN A 36 6.70 0.17 -0.62
N ALA A 37 6.58 -0.16 0.64
CA ALA A 37 7.26 -1.27 1.26
C ALA A 37 6.22 -2.08 2.02
N GLU A 38 6.24 -3.39 1.84
CA GLU A 38 5.28 -4.30 2.46
C GLU A 38 6.05 -5.44 3.09
N ILE A 39 5.71 -5.75 4.33
CA ILE A 39 6.11 -7.00 4.96
C ILE A 39 4.86 -7.77 5.30
N GLY A 40 4.85 -9.06 5.03
CA GLY A 40 3.73 -9.92 5.37
C GLY A 40 4.16 -11.25 5.93
N TYR A 41 3.25 -11.85 6.68
CA TYR A 41 3.40 -13.09 7.41
C TYR A 41 2.14 -13.93 7.28
N SER A 42 2.29 -15.14 6.77
CA SER A 42 1.22 -16.13 6.70
C SER A 42 1.20 -16.94 7.98
N LEU A 43 0.21 -16.71 8.83
CA LEU A 43 -0.01 -17.51 10.05
C LEU A 43 -0.53 -18.91 9.70
N THR A 44 -1.36 -18.99 8.66
CA THR A 44 -1.91 -20.24 8.10
C THR A 44 -2.10 -20.06 6.59
N ASP A 45 -2.42 -21.13 5.88
CA ASP A 45 -2.73 -21.09 4.43
C ASP A 45 -3.94 -20.20 4.09
N LYS A 46 -4.74 -19.81 5.09
CA LYS A 46 -5.94 -18.98 4.94
C LYS A 46 -5.79 -17.60 5.58
N PHE A 47 -4.73 -17.32 6.30
CA PHE A 47 -4.62 -16.09 7.09
C PHE A 47 -3.26 -15.45 6.94
N LEU A 48 -3.27 -14.22 6.43
CA LEU A 48 -2.09 -13.42 6.17
C LEU A 48 -2.25 -12.07 6.85
N LEU A 49 -1.20 -11.67 7.57
CA LEU A 49 -1.03 -10.34 8.12
C LEU A 49 0.01 -9.62 7.31
N ALA A 50 -0.25 -8.38 6.92
CA ALA A 50 0.72 -7.53 6.27
C ALA A 50 0.75 -6.15 6.90
N LEU A 51 1.93 -5.55 6.92
CA LEU A 51 2.11 -4.15 7.25
C LEU A 51 2.71 -3.47 6.01
N LYS A 52 1.97 -2.51 5.48
CA LYS A 52 2.40 -1.71 4.34
C LYS A 52 2.84 -0.34 4.83
N LEU A 53 3.96 0.15 4.31
CA LEU A 53 4.42 1.53 4.41
C LEU A 53 4.39 2.09 2.99
N GLU A 54 3.52 3.05 2.75
CA GLU A 54 3.40 3.69 1.45
C GLU A 54 3.66 5.18 1.59
N GLY A 55 4.13 5.81 0.53
CA GLY A 55 4.23 7.25 0.53
C GLY A 55 4.41 7.85 -0.85
N ILE A 56 4.13 9.14 -0.88
CA ILE A 56 4.30 9.99 -2.03
C ILE A 56 5.14 11.16 -1.56
N HIS A 57 6.22 11.44 -2.27
CA HIS A 57 7.12 12.55 -2.04
C HIS A 57 7.25 13.36 -3.33
N GLY A 58 6.68 14.55 -3.34
CA GLY A 58 6.92 15.57 -4.35
C GLY A 58 7.14 16.92 -3.68
N ASP A 59 7.52 17.91 -4.47
CA ASP A 59 7.90 19.23 -3.95
C ASP A 59 6.78 19.93 -3.17
N ASP A 60 5.53 19.79 -3.63
CA ASP A 60 4.39 20.42 -2.97
C ASP A 60 3.68 19.52 -1.95
N ARG A 61 3.70 18.20 -2.17
CA ARG A 61 2.95 17.24 -1.38
C ARG A 61 3.83 16.09 -0.91
N ARG A 62 3.78 15.85 0.40
CA ARG A 62 4.40 14.69 1.02
C ARG A 62 3.37 13.98 1.86
N ILE A 63 3.30 12.66 1.73
CA ILE A 63 2.52 11.81 2.64
C ILE A 63 3.24 10.48 2.82
N THR A 64 3.27 10.02 4.06
CA THR A 64 3.71 8.68 4.44
C THR A 64 2.60 8.06 5.26
N ASN A 65 2.08 6.93 4.78
CA ASN A 65 1.07 6.15 5.48
C ASN A 65 1.62 4.79 5.88
N ILE A 66 1.08 4.28 6.99
CA ILE A 66 1.15 2.87 7.33
C ILE A 66 -0.22 2.25 7.15
N ALA A 67 -0.28 1.01 6.67
CA ALA A 67 -1.51 0.27 6.47
C ALA A 67 -1.35 -1.17 6.97
N PRO A 68 -1.66 -1.45 8.25
CA PRO A 68 -1.94 -2.81 8.68
C PRO A 68 -3.07 -3.39 7.83
N THR A 69 -2.83 -4.60 7.32
CA THR A 69 -3.69 -5.32 6.39
C THR A 69 -3.85 -6.75 6.89
N VAL A 70 -5.08 -7.24 6.84
CA VAL A 70 -5.43 -8.63 7.16
C VAL A 70 -6.11 -9.22 5.93
N LEU A 71 -5.63 -10.38 5.49
CA LEU A 71 -6.24 -11.14 4.41
C LEU A 71 -6.68 -12.50 4.94
N ILE A 72 -7.93 -12.85 4.66
CA ILE A 72 -8.58 -14.08 5.09
C ILE A 72 -9.10 -14.82 3.84
N GLY A 73 -8.55 -15.98 3.55
CA GLY A 73 -9.08 -16.94 2.59
C GLY A 73 -10.30 -17.64 3.17
N LEU A 74 -11.49 -17.29 2.68
CA LEU A 74 -12.74 -17.92 3.10
C LEU A 74 -12.82 -19.34 2.48
N ASN A 75 -12.63 -19.41 1.15
CA ASN A 75 -12.58 -20.64 0.36
C ASN A 75 -11.39 -20.60 -0.61
N GLN A 76 -11.13 -21.67 -1.36
CA GLN A 76 -10.07 -21.72 -2.38
C GLN A 76 -10.19 -20.64 -3.46
N ASN A 77 -11.40 -20.12 -3.65
CA ASN A 77 -11.74 -19.15 -4.70
C ASN A 77 -12.15 -17.79 -4.14
N LEU A 78 -12.23 -17.61 -2.82
CA LEU A 78 -12.77 -16.40 -2.21
C LEU A 78 -11.88 -15.94 -1.05
N SER A 79 -11.42 -14.70 -1.13
CA SER A 79 -10.69 -14.04 -0.06
C SER A 79 -11.27 -12.67 0.27
N LEU A 80 -11.13 -12.31 1.53
CA LEU A 80 -11.49 -11.02 2.10
C LEU A 80 -10.21 -10.34 2.57
N GLU A 81 -10.01 -9.10 2.18
CA GLU A 81 -8.93 -8.24 2.65
C GLU A 81 -9.52 -7.05 3.40
N THR A 82 -8.92 -6.66 4.52
CA THR A 82 -9.21 -5.39 5.18
C THR A 82 -7.92 -4.68 5.54
N SER A 83 -7.88 -3.36 5.35
CA SER A 83 -6.74 -2.54 5.74
C SER A 83 -7.17 -1.21 6.33
N MET A 84 -6.34 -0.69 7.23
CA MET A 84 -6.50 0.63 7.83
C MET A 84 -5.29 1.47 7.50
N ARG A 85 -5.45 2.44 6.61
CA ARG A 85 -4.40 3.35 6.20
C ARG A 85 -4.38 4.59 7.09
N MET A 86 -3.27 4.80 7.79
CA MET A 86 -3.05 5.88 8.74
C MET A 86 -1.91 6.77 8.27
N ALA A 87 -2.14 8.08 8.21
CA ALA A 87 -1.08 9.03 7.89
C ALA A 87 -0.16 9.22 9.11
N VAL A 88 1.12 8.87 8.95
CA VAL A 88 2.14 9.03 10.00
C VAL A 88 2.87 10.36 9.85
N SER A 89 3.02 10.82 8.61
CA SER A 89 3.63 12.10 8.29
C SER A 89 3.01 12.64 7.02
N GLY A 90 2.73 13.95 6.97
CA GLY A 90 2.24 14.55 5.74
C GLY A 90 2.26 16.06 5.75
N ARG A 91 2.47 16.64 4.57
CA ARG A 91 2.31 18.06 4.25
C ARG A 91 1.35 18.16 3.08
N LYS A 92 0.33 19.02 3.21
CA LYS A 92 -0.77 19.16 2.24
C LYS A 92 -1.43 17.82 1.89
N SER A 93 -1.71 17.02 2.91
CA SER A 93 -2.35 15.72 2.74
C SER A 93 -3.46 15.48 3.73
N PHE A 94 -4.35 14.54 3.40
CA PHE A 94 -5.49 14.17 4.24
C PHE A 94 -5.00 13.57 5.56
N ALA A 95 -5.37 14.20 6.68
CA ALA A 95 -4.91 13.85 8.03
C ALA A 95 -5.78 12.78 8.73
N GLY A 96 -6.61 12.05 7.97
CA GLY A 96 -7.54 11.07 8.52
C GLY A 96 -7.14 9.62 8.26
N ASN A 97 -7.80 8.72 8.98
CA ASN A 97 -7.68 7.27 8.76
C ASN A 97 -8.61 6.84 7.63
N MET A 98 -8.10 6.06 6.69
CA MET A 98 -8.90 5.45 5.63
C MET A 98 -9.03 3.96 5.88
N TRP A 99 -10.24 3.45 5.82
CA TRP A 99 -10.51 2.02 5.95
C TRP A 99 -10.86 1.46 4.57
N ALA A 100 -10.25 0.34 4.22
CA ALA A 100 -10.53 -0.37 2.99
C ALA A 100 -10.93 -1.81 3.30
N ILE A 101 -11.91 -2.30 2.55
CA ILE A 101 -12.35 -3.69 2.56
C ILE A 101 -12.39 -4.13 1.09
N GLY A 102 -11.66 -5.19 0.77
CA GLY A 102 -11.60 -5.81 -0.53
C GLY A 102 -12.15 -7.22 -0.48
N ILE A 103 -12.89 -7.61 -1.50
CA ILE A 103 -13.31 -9.00 -1.70
C ILE A 103 -12.76 -9.41 -3.06
N SER A 104 -12.02 -10.52 -3.09
CA SER A 104 -11.49 -11.08 -4.33
C SER A 104 -12.04 -12.49 -4.52
N TYR A 105 -12.54 -12.73 -5.74
CA TYR A 105 -13.01 -14.04 -6.18
C TYR A 105 -12.23 -14.47 -7.42
N GLN A 106 -11.67 -15.68 -7.39
CA GLN A 106 -10.91 -16.25 -8.51
C GLN A 106 -11.63 -17.50 -9.02
N LYS A 107 -12.02 -17.49 -10.30
CA LYS A 107 -12.74 -18.60 -10.94
C LYS A 107 -11.79 -19.70 -11.39
#